data_AF-A0AAV1RE13-F1
#
_entry.id   AF-A0AAV1RE13-F1
#
_cell.length_a   1.000
_cell.length_b   1.000
_cell.length_c   1.000
_cell.angle_alpha   90.00
_cell.angle_beta   90.00
_cell.angle_gamma   90.00
#
_symmetry.space_group_name_H-M   'P 1'
#
loop_
_entity.id
_entity.type
_entity.pdbx_description
1 polymer ?
#
loop_
_entity_poly.entity_id
_entity_poly.type
_entity_poly.pdbx_seq_one_letter_code
_entity_poly.pdbx_strand_id
1 'polypeptide(L)'
;MNSLQFLLQWLHLSFICLQSTVSAERFNLRGLNPLGSRLSKSSDKMASTSGLEDFKTFYYNQTPDHFNFMPESYTTFQQKYVINFKYWGGANASAPIFAYLGAEDALGNSYLSFIGFLTENAPHFKALLV
;
A
#
# COMPACT_ATOMS: atom_id res chain seq x y z
N MET A 1 -30.90 -29.14 35.40
CA MET A 1 -30.97 -27.69 35.15
C MET A 1 -29.86 -27.16 34.23
N ASN A 2 -28.76 -27.89 34.00
CA ASN A 2 -27.61 -27.37 33.24
C ASN A 2 -27.73 -27.52 31.71
N SER A 3 -28.54 -28.46 31.21
CA SER A 3 -28.70 -28.72 29.77
C SER A 3 -29.47 -27.60 29.04
N LEU A 4 -30.48 -27.03 29.70
CA LEU A 4 -31.26 -25.91 29.13
C LEU A 4 -30.42 -24.64 29.03
N GLN A 5 -29.58 -24.36 30.04
CA GLN A 5 -28.62 -23.25 30.00
C GLN A 5 -27.61 -23.39 28.86
N PHE A 6 -27.12 -24.62 28.61
CA PHE A 6 -26.18 -24.88 27.52
C PHE A 6 -26.82 -24.61 26.15
N LEU A 7 -28.06 -25.05 25.93
CA LEU A 7 -28.82 -24.77 24.71
C LEU A 7 -29.05 -23.27 24.50
N LEU A 8 -29.40 -22.53 25.56
CA LEU A 8 -29.57 -21.07 25.50
C LEU A 8 -28.26 -20.35 25.13
N GLN A 9 -27.12 -20.80 25.67
CA GLN A 9 -25.81 -20.23 25.35
C GLN A 9 -25.44 -20.41 23.87
N TRP A 10 -25.72 -21.58 23.30
CA TRP A 10 -25.48 -21.85 21.88
C TRP A 10 -26.42 -21.05 20.97
N LEU A 11 -27.65 -20.82 21.41
CA LEU A 11 -28.62 -19.97 20.70
C LEU A 11 -28.13 -18.51 20.63
N HIS A 12 -27.63 -17.96 21.74
CA HIS A 12 -27.02 -16.62 21.75
C HIS A 12 -25.79 -16.52 20.85
N LEU A 13 -24.92 -17.55 20.84
CA LEU A 13 -23.73 -17.55 19.98
C LEU A 13 -24.11 -17.56 18.49
N SER A 14 -25.13 -18.35 18.11
CA SER A 14 -25.63 -18.39 16.74
C SER A 14 -26.25 -17.06 16.30
N PHE A 15 -26.96 -16.37 17.21
CA PHE A 15 -27.56 -15.07 16.93
C PHE A 15 -26.49 -13.98 16.68
N ILE A 16 -25.38 -14.01 17.41
CA ILE A 16 -24.27 -13.07 17.22
C ILE A 16 -23.61 -13.27 15.84
N CYS A 17 -23.42 -14.52 15.40
CA CYS A 17 -22.86 -14.81 14.07
C CYS A 17 -23.77 -14.40 12.89
N LEU A 18 -25.09 -14.34 13.11
CA LEU A 18 -26.05 -13.91 12.08
C LEU A 18 -26.12 -12.38 11.94
N GLN A 19 -25.69 -11.60 12.94
CA GLN A 19 -25.69 -10.14 12.88
C GLN A 19 -24.42 -9.53 12.27
N SER A 20 -23.37 -10.33 12.02
CA SER A 20 -22.19 -9.89 11.27
C SER A 20 -22.39 -9.99 9.76
N THR A 21 -23.49 -9.47 9.24
CA THR A 21 -23.58 -9.18 7.80
C THR A 21 -22.73 -7.95 7.52
N VAL A 22 -21.52 -8.15 6.99
CA VAL A 22 -20.70 -7.07 6.46
C VAL A 22 -21.45 -6.45 5.29
N SER A 23 -22.03 -5.27 5.49
CA SER A 23 -22.53 -4.45 4.39
C SER A 23 -21.32 -3.99 3.59
N ALA A 24 -21.13 -4.55 2.40
CA ALA A 24 -20.20 -4.00 1.42
C ALA A 24 -20.81 -2.70 0.89
N GLU A 25 -20.52 -1.58 1.55
CA GLU A 25 -20.76 -0.27 0.95
C GLU A 25 -19.93 -0.19 -0.34
N ARG A 26 -20.61 -0.05 -1.48
CA ARG A 26 -19.96 0.30 -2.73
C ARG A 26 -19.47 1.74 -2.59
N PHE A 27 -18.20 1.91 -2.21
CA PHE A 27 -17.52 3.17 -2.43
C PHE A 27 -17.56 3.46 -3.91
N ASN A 28 -18.39 4.43 -4.29
CA ASN A 28 -18.46 4.97 -5.65
C ASN A 28 -17.17 5.78 -5.85
N LEU A 29 -16.08 5.08 -6.16
CA LEU A 29 -14.86 5.71 -6.64
C LEU A 29 -15.18 6.33 -8.00
N ARG A 30 -15.64 7.58 -7.98
CA ARG A 30 -15.86 8.38 -9.17
C ARG A 30 -14.49 8.56 -9.84
N GLY A 31 -14.20 7.69 -10.80
CA GLY A 31 -13.16 7.82 -11.82
C GLY A 31 -11.86 8.45 -11.34
N LEU A 32 -11.11 7.75 -10.49
CA LEU A 32 -9.68 8.01 -10.36
C LEU A 32 -9.03 7.49 -11.64
N ASN A 33 -9.07 8.30 -12.70
CA ASN A 33 -8.16 8.16 -13.83
C ASN A 33 -6.84 8.83 -13.40
N PRO A 34 -5.82 8.11 -12.93
CA PRO A 34 -4.53 8.71 -12.60
C PRO A 34 -3.84 9.33 -13.83
N LEU A 35 -4.32 9.02 -15.03
CA LEU A 35 -3.67 9.35 -16.30
C LEU A 35 -4.43 10.38 -17.18
N GLY A 36 -5.59 10.88 -16.73
CA GLY A 36 -6.61 11.38 -17.66
C GLY A 36 -6.63 12.87 -18.04
N SER A 37 -5.92 13.80 -17.38
CA SER A 37 -6.22 15.23 -17.60
C SER A 37 -5.11 16.26 -17.37
N ARG A 38 -3.82 15.90 -17.45
CA ARG A 38 -2.73 16.89 -17.25
C ARG A 38 -1.66 16.94 -18.35
N LEU A 39 -1.89 16.36 -19.53
CA LEU A 39 -0.99 16.54 -20.68
C LEU A 39 -1.16 17.89 -21.41
N SER A 40 -1.99 18.80 -20.91
CA SER A 40 -2.11 20.14 -21.48
C SER A 40 -2.20 21.17 -20.35
N LYS A 41 -1.19 22.04 -20.29
CA LYS A 41 -1.20 23.36 -19.63
C LYS A 41 -0.88 23.39 -18.12
N SER A 42 0.39 23.22 -17.78
CA SER A 42 1.13 24.25 -17.02
C SER A 42 2.64 24.01 -17.11
N SER A 43 3.26 24.64 -18.11
CA SER A 43 4.59 25.22 -17.92
C SER A 43 4.49 26.21 -16.74
N ASP A 44 5.48 26.23 -15.86
CA ASP A 44 5.62 27.12 -14.70
C ASP A 44 4.86 26.79 -13.41
N LYS A 45 4.99 25.55 -12.94
CA LYS A 45 5.35 25.34 -11.53
C LYS A 45 6.38 24.23 -11.46
N MET A 46 7.62 24.62 -11.29
CA MET A 46 8.71 23.75 -10.89
C MET A 46 8.30 23.10 -9.56
N ALA A 47 7.61 21.96 -9.65
CA ALA A 47 7.52 21.01 -8.56
C ALA A 47 8.97 20.71 -8.20
N SER A 48 9.37 21.31 -7.09
CA SER A 48 10.76 21.43 -6.71
C SER A 48 11.36 20.02 -6.72
N THR A 49 12.52 19.89 -7.36
CA THR A 49 13.37 18.69 -7.37
C THR A 49 13.70 18.17 -5.96
N SER A 50 13.29 18.90 -4.91
CA SER A 50 13.42 18.59 -3.50
C SER A 50 12.61 17.38 -3.00
N GLY A 51 11.63 16.87 -3.76
CA GLY A 51 10.89 15.67 -3.37
C GLY A 51 11.72 14.37 -3.49
N LEU A 52 12.79 14.39 -4.29
CA LEU A 52 13.59 13.21 -4.61
C LEU A 52 14.73 12.94 -3.62
N GLU A 53 15.25 13.97 -2.97
CA GLU A 53 16.30 13.82 -1.95
C GLU A 53 15.82 13.07 -0.70
N ASP A 54 14.51 13.04 -0.49
CA ASP A 54 13.89 12.40 0.66
C ASP A 54 13.74 10.87 0.51
N PHE A 55 13.95 10.32 -0.70
CA PHE A 55 13.92 8.89 -0.94
C PHE A 55 15.28 8.24 -0.68
N LYS A 56 15.27 7.15 0.08
CA LYS A 56 16.44 6.32 0.36
C LYS A 56 16.31 4.99 -0.38
N THR A 57 17.36 4.57 -1.07
CA THR A 57 17.41 3.29 -1.79
C THR A 57 17.79 2.15 -0.86
N PHE A 58 17.10 1.04 -0.99
CA PHE A 58 17.34 -0.20 -0.28
C PHE A 58 17.30 -1.39 -1.25
N TYR A 59 17.68 -2.56 -0.75
CA TYR A 59 17.65 -3.81 -1.50
C TYR A 59 17.10 -4.94 -0.64
N TYR A 60 16.25 -5.77 -1.24
CA TYR A 60 15.68 -6.96 -0.62
C TYR A 60 16.17 -8.21 -1.34
N ASN A 61 16.55 -9.25 -0.60
CA ASN A 61 16.94 -10.54 -1.16
C ASN A 61 15.68 -11.28 -1.63
N GLN A 62 15.35 -11.16 -2.91
CA GLN A 62 14.17 -11.80 -3.48
C GLN A 62 14.51 -13.14 -4.14
N THR A 63 13.64 -14.12 -3.97
CA THR A 63 13.72 -15.39 -4.70
C THR A 63 13.30 -15.18 -6.15
N PRO A 64 14.09 -15.58 -7.16
CA PRO A 64 13.74 -15.35 -8.56
C PRO A 64 12.59 -16.22 -9.05
N ASP A 65 12.42 -17.42 -8.49
CA ASP A 65 11.38 -18.37 -8.86
C ASP A 65 10.52 -18.74 -7.65
N HIS A 66 9.33 -18.13 -7.59
CA HIS A 66 8.36 -18.38 -6.52
C HIS A 66 7.49 -19.62 -6.74
N PHE A 67 7.67 -20.33 -7.85
CA PHE A 67 6.82 -21.45 -8.26
C PHE A 67 7.56 -22.80 -8.22
N ASN A 68 8.87 -22.80 -7.97
CA ASN A 68 9.69 -24.00 -7.85
C ASN A 68 10.37 -24.08 -6.47
N PHE A 69 10.29 -25.25 -5.84
CA PHE A 69 10.77 -25.52 -4.48
C PHE A 69 11.99 -26.46 -4.42
N MET A 70 12.64 -26.68 -5.56
CA MET A 70 13.89 -27.44 -5.60
C MET A 70 15.03 -26.61 -4.97
N PRO A 71 16.03 -27.25 -4.32
CA PRO A 71 17.13 -26.55 -3.65
C PRO A 71 17.86 -25.51 -4.52
N GLU A 72 17.98 -25.78 -5.82
CA GLU A 72 18.63 -24.92 -6.80
C GLU A 72 17.87 -23.60 -7.02
N SER A 73 16.56 -23.57 -6.74
CA SER A 73 15.71 -22.38 -6.87
C SER A 73 15.81 -21.42 -5.69
N TYR A 74 16.49 -21.79 -4.60
CA TYR A 74 16.65 -20.93 -3.40
C TYR A 74 17.75 -19.87 -3.53
N THR A 75 18.24 -19.62 -4.74
CA THR A 75 19.08 -18.44 -5.00
C THR A 75 18.29 -17.15 -4.77
N THR A 76 18.98 -16.05 -4.56
CA THR A 76 18.35 -14.74 -4.36
C THR A 76 19.03 -13.66 -5.19
N PHE A 77 18.28 -12.63 -5.57
CA PHE A 77 18.82 -11.41 -6.16
C PHE A 77 18.41 -10.18 -5.35
N GLN A 78 19.14 -9.09 -5.52
CA GLN A 78 18.89 -7.82 -4.84
C GLN A 78 17.78 -7.03 -5.57
N GLN A 79 16.53 -7.18 -5.13
CA GLN A 79 15.42 -6.37 -5.62
C GLN A 79 15.53 -4.95 -5.03
N LYS A 80 15.83 -3.97 -5.89
CA LYS A 80 15.93 -2.56 -5.52
C LYS A 80 14.54 -1.99 -5.20
N TYR A 81 14.45 -1.24 -4.11
CA TYR A 81 13.27 -0.45 -3.76
C TYR A 81 13.70 0.88 -3.10
N VAL A 82 12.76 1.81 -2.94
CA VAL A 82 13.03 3.12 -2.31
C VAL A 82 12.05 3.34 -1.18
N ILE A 83 12.43 4.12 -0.17
CA ILE A 83 11.52 4.53 0.91
C ILE A 83 11.65 6.02 1.15
N ASN A 84 10.53 6.70 1.33
CA ASN A 84 10.48 8.07 1.87
C ASN A 84 9.85 8.07 3.27
N PHE A 85 10.64 8.48 4.26
CA PHE A 85 10.25 8.52 5.67
C PHE A 85 9.70 9.88 6.13
N LYS A 86 9.78 10.92 5.29
CA LYS A 86 9.58 12.33 5.67
C LYS A 86 8.29 12.60 6.45
N TYR A 87 7.21 11.93 6.06
CA TYR A 87 5.89 12.14 6.65
C TYR A 87 5.41 10.97 7.49
N TRP A 88 6.18 9.88 7.61
CA TRP A 88 5.70 8.67 8.25
C TRP A 88 5.47 8.89 9.74
N GLY A 89 4.24 8.62 10.20
CA GLY A 89 3.84 8.74 11.61
C GLY A 89 4.38 7.63 12.52
N GLY A 90 5.05 6.63 11.95
CA GLY A 90 5.61 5.50 12.67
C GLY A 90 4.61 4.38 12.95
N ALA A 91 5.14 3.20 13.23
CA ALA A 91 4.33 2.00 13.53
C ALA A 91 3.47 2.16 14.79
N ASN A 92 3.95 2.89 15.80
CA ASN A 92 3.22 3.12 17.05
C ASN A 92 1.91 3.91 16.84
N ALA A 93 1.85 4.76 15.81
CA ALA A 93 0.64 5.48 15.43
C ALA A 93 -0.23 4.69 14.43
N SER A 94 0.13 3.43 14.14
CA SER A 94 -0.48 2.61 13.09
C SER A 94 -0.57 3.35 11.74
N ALA A 95 0.44 4.19 11.47
CA ALA A 95 0.46 5.00 10.26
C ALA A 95 0.62 4.10 9.02
N PRO A 96 -0.14 4.35 7.94
CA PRO A 96 -0.22 3.44 6.80
C PRO A 96 1.08 3.41 5.99
N ILE A 97 1.21 2.35 5.19
CA ILE A 97 2.23 2.23 4.16
C ILE A 97 1.53 2.37 2.81
N PHE A 98 2.03 3.30 2.01
CA PHE A 98 1.65 3.50 0.62
C PHE A 98 2.72 2.84 -0.24
N ALA A 99 2.39 1.67 -0.78
CA ALA A 99 3.28 0.89 -1.63
C ALA A 99 2.93 1.12 -3.11
N TYR A 100 3.91 1.57 -3.89
CA TYR A 100 3.83 1.58 -5.34
C TYR A 100 4.39 0.28 -5.90
N LEU A 101 3.57 -0.41 -6.69
CA LEU A 101 4.02 -1.59 -7.41
C LEU A 101 4.61 -1.13 -8.74
N GLY A 102 5.94 -1.24 -8.85
CA GLY A 102 6.71 -0.83 -10.02
C GLY A 102 6.14 -1.39 -11.33
N ALA A 103 6.21 -0.58 -12.38
CA ALA A 103 5.82 -0.95 -13.74
C ALA A 103 7.00 -1.62 -14.49
N GLU A 104 6.97 -1.61 -15.81
CA GLU A 104 7.97 -2.22 -16.70
C GLU A 104 9.29 -1.44 -16.83
N ASP A 105 9.44 -0.31 -16.14
CA ASP A 105 10.59 0.59 -16.27
C ASP A 105 11.50 0.56 -15.04
N ALA A 106 12.75 0.97 -15.22
CA ALA A 106 13.71 1.08 -14.15
C ALA A 106 13.23 2.09 -13.09
N LEU A 107 13.36 1.70 -11.82
CA LEU A 107 13.24 2.63 -10.69
C LEU A 107 14.32 3.72 -10.83
N GLY A 108 13.90 4.87 -11.36
CA GLY A 108 14.72 6.05 -11.61
C GLY A 108 14.14 7.30 -10.96
N ASN A 109 15.00 8.29 -10.77
CA ASN A 109 14.68 9.52 -10.03
C ASN A 109 13.54 10.33 -10.69
N SER A 110 13.31 10.19 -11.99
CA SER A 110 12.23 10.88 -12.68
C SER A 110 10.83 10.28 -12.43
N TYR A 111 10.72 8.98 -12.11
CA TYR A 111 9.43 8.29 -12.00
C TYR A 111 8.67 8.62 -10.71
N LEU A 112 9.38 8.80 -9.60
CA LEU A 112 8.75 9.08 -8.29
C LEU A 112 8.07 10.45 -8.25
N SER A 113 8.53 11.39 -9.07
CA SER A 113 7.89 12.70 -9.27
C SER A 113 6.58 12.61 -10.06
N PHE A 114 6.38 11.54 -10.85
CA PHE A 114 5.20 11.37 -11.69
C PHE A 114 4.03 10.70 -10.94
N ILE A 115 4.32 9.90 -9.91
CA ILE A 115 3.32 9.21 -9.08
C ILE A 115 2.81 10.17 -7.99
N GLY A 116 2.19 11.27 -8.43
CA GLY A 116 1.79 12.38 -7.56
C GLY A 116 0.79 11.98 -6.49
N PHE A 117 -0.10 11.01 -6.74
CA PHE A 117 -1.12 10.61 -5.76
C PHE A 117 -0.51 10.16 -4.42
N LEU A 118 0.56 9.37 -4.42
CA LEU A 118 1.15 8.87 -3.18
C LEU A 118 1.87 9.98 -2.42
N THR A 119 2.71 10.74 -3.13
CA THR A 119 3.53 11.80 -2.53
C THR A 119 2.69 12.99 -2.04
N GLU A 120 1.63 13.36 -2.76
CA GLU A 120 0.70 14.43 -2.38
C GLU A 120 -0.14 14.07 -1.13
N ASN A 121 -0.45 12.79 -0.94
CA ASN A 121 -1.29 12.33 0.17
C ASN A 121 -0.49 11.88 1.40
N ALA A 122 0.80 11.57 1.27
CA ALA A 122 1.66 11.14 2.38
C ALA A 122 1.60 12.05 3.63
N PRO A 123 1.62 13.41 3.51
CA PRO A 123 1.55 14.30 4.68
C PRO A 123 0.22 14.22 5.43
N HIS A 124 -0.87 13.97 4.71
CA HIS A 124 -2.22 13.89 5.27
C HIS A 124 -2.41 12.60 6.07
N PHE A 125 -2.04 11.47 5.47
CA PHE A 125 -2.17 10.16 6.10
C PHE A 125 -1.02 9.79 7.04
N LYS A 126 0.03 10.62 7.09
CA LYS A 126 1.30 10.29 7.75
C LYS A 126 1.91 9.00 7.22
N ALA A 127 1.78 8.75 5.92
CA ALA A 127 2.12 7.47 5.32
C ALA A 127 3.63 7.32 5.12
N LEU A 128 4.11 6.07 5.25
CA LEU A 128 5.39 5.66 4.69
C LEU A 128 5.22 5.44 3.19
N LEU A 129 6.11 5.97 2.37
CA LEU A 129 6.09 5.67 0.93
C LEU A 129 7.14 4.61 0.62
N VAL A 130 6.74 3.58 -0.11
CA VAL A 130 7.60 2.47 -0.57
C VAL A 130 7.39 2.23 -2.05
#